data_AF-A0A0A7T1P3-F1
#
_entry.id   AF-A0A0A7T1P3-F1
#
_cell.length_a   1.000
_cell.length_b   1.000
_cell.length_c   1.000
_cell.angle_alpha   90.00
_cell.angle_beta   90.00
_cell.angle_gamma   90.00
#
_symmetry.space_group_name_H-M   'P 1'
#
loop_
_entity.id
_entity.type
_entity.pdbx_description
1 polymer ?
#
loop_
_entity_poly.entity_id
_entity_poly.type
_entity_poly.pdbx_seq_one_letter_code
_entity_poly.pdbx_strand_id
1 'polypeptide(L)' 'MEKVTDEIKNVVQRLLDDDENFSGWYIEKELEKIGIKVSRMTISNLRNKKTTLGNTKFETLEGLYHFAKTHENINKE' A
#
# COMPACT_ATOMS: atom_id res chain seq x y z
N MET A 1 17.50 -12.15 0.63
CA MET A 1 16.04 -12.14 0.40
C MET A 1 15.30 -11.36 1.50
N GLU A 2 15.67 -11.46 2.79
CA GLU A 2 15.03 -10.67 3.87
C GLU A 2 15.02 -9.15 3.64
N LYS A 3 16.13 -8.55 3.21
CA LYS A 3 16.24 -7.08 3.03
C LYS A 3 15.21 -6.50 2.05
N VAL A 4 14.87 -7.24 0.99
CA VAL A 4 13.90 -6.79 -0.03
C VAL A 4 12.48 -6.84 0.53
N THR A 5 12.18 -7.87 1.32
CA THR A 5 10.88 -8.01 1.98
C THR A 5 10.67 -6.93 3.04
N ASP A 6 11.73 -6.55 3.76
CA ASP A 6 11.67 -5.47 4.76
C ASP A 6 11.50 -4.09 4.11
N GLU A 7 12.16 -3.84 2.97
CA GLU A 7 11.95 -2.61 2.20
C GLU A 7 10.50 -2.46 1.75
N ILE A 8 9.91 -3.51 1.16
CA ILE A 8 8.52 -3.51 0.71
C ILE A 8 7.59 -3.21 1.87
N LYS A 9 7.76 -3.90 3.01
CA LYS A 9 6.94 -3.69 4.20
C LYS A 9 7.06 -2.26 4.72
N ASN A 10 8.26 -1.69 4.77
CA ASN A 10 8.47 -0.33 5.25
C ASN A 10 7.83 0.73 4.33
N VAL A 11 7.93 0.55 3.02
CA VAL A 11 7.28 1.44 2.04
C VAL A 11 5.76 1.37 2.16
N VAL A 12 5.21 0.16 2.20
CA VAL A 12 3.76 -0.04 2.34
C VAL A 12 3.26 0.49 3.68
N GLN A 13 4.01 0.29 4.77
CA GLN A 13 3.64 0.82 6.08
C GLN A 13 3.57 2.35 6.08
N ARG A 14 4.55 3.03 5.47
CA ARG A 14 4.53 4.50 5.33
C ARG A 14 3.32 5.00 4.54
N LEU A 15 2.97 4.33 3.44
CA LEU A 15 1.75 4.64 2.69
C LEU A 15 0.49 4.47 3.54
N LEU A 16 0.42 3.40 4.34
CA LEU A 16 -0.73 3.13 5.18
C LEU A 16 -0.86 4.14 6.32
N ASP A 17 0.26 4.60 6.89
CA ASP A 17 0.28 5.58 7.97
C ASP A 17 -0.08 7.01 7.48
N ASP A 18 0.12 7.30 6.19
CA ASP A 18 -0.20 8.59 5.57
C ASP A 18 -1.66 8.65 5.05
N ASP A 19 -2.63 8.48 5.96
CA ASP A 19 -4.06 8.56 5.62
C ASP A 19 -4.50 10.00 5.26
N GLU A 20 -3.77 11.01 5.72
CA GLU A 20 -4.07 12.41 5.41
C GLU A 20 -3.88 12.71 3.92
N ASN A 21 -2.81 12.21 3.30
CA ASN A 21 -2.56 12.42 1.87
C ASN A 21 -3.15 11.31 1.00
N PHE A 22 -3.21 10.07 1.50
CA PHE A 22 -3.63 8.92 0.70
C PHE A 22 -4.81 8.19 1.31
N SER A 23 -6.02 8.75 1.17
CA SER A 23 -7.21 8.06 1.68
C SER A 23 -7.35 6.64 1.11
N GLY A 24 -7.92 5.71 1.88
CA GLY A 24 -8.10 4.33 1.42
C GLY A 24 -8.99 4.19 0.19
N TRP A 25 -9.92 5.13 -0.04
CA TRP A 25 -10.70 5.21 -1.28
C TRP A 25 -9.84 5.62 -2.47
N TYR A 26 -8.94 6.58 -2.29
CA TYR A 26 -8.05 7.04 -3.34
C TYR A 26 -7.09 5.93 -3.80
N ILE A 27 -6.45 5.24 -2.85
CA ILE A 27 -5.56 4.11 -3.13
C ILE A 27 -6.32 3.01 -3.90
N GLU A 28 -7.52 2.63 -3.45
CA GLU A 28 -8.36 1.64 -4.13
C GLU A 28 -8.65 2.04 -5.57
N LYS A 29 -9.02 3.30 -5.82
CA LYS A 29 -9.36 3.78 -7.16
C LYS A 29 -8.18 3.83 -8.11
N GLU A 30 -7.01 4.26 -7.65
CA GLU A 30 -5.80 4.28 -8.48
C GLU A 30 -5.32 2.86 -8.82
N LEU A 31 -5.39 1.94 -7.86
CA LEU A 31 -5.04 0.53 -8.12
C LEU A 31 -6.04 -0.14 -9.08
N GLU A 32 -7.33 0.18 -8.95
CA GLU A 32 -8.37 -0.34 -9.85
C GLU A 32 -8.14 0.10 -11.31
N LYS A 33 -7.66 1.34 -11.54
CA LYS A 33 -7.32 1.83 -12.89
C LYS A 33 -6.24 1.01 -13.59
N ILE A 34 -5.34 0.40 -12.83
CA ILE A 34 -4.26 -0.46 -13.36
C ILE A 34 -4.58 -1.96 -13.24
N GLY A 35 -5.84 -2.31 -12.93
CA GLY A 35 -6.31 -3.70 -12.86
C GLY A 35 -5.96 -4.44 -11.56
N ILE A 36 -5.43 -3.74 -10.56
CA ILE A 36 -5.09 -4.31 -9.26
C ILE A 36 -6.25 -4.12 -8.28
N LYS A 37 -6.79 -5.22 -7.76
CA LYS A 37 -7.93 -5.17 -6.82
C LYS A 37 -7.45 -5.19 -5.37
N VAL A 38 -7.37 -4.02 -4.76
CA VAL A 38 -7.20 -3.86 -3.31
C VAL A 38 -8.35 -3.05 -2.75
N SER A 39 -9.19 -3.69 -1.94
CA SER A 39 -10.38 -3.02 -1.42
C SER A 39 -10.04 -1.98 -0.35
N ARG A 40 -10.85 -0.92 -0.24
CA ARG A 40 -10.78 0.02 0.89
C ARG A 40 -10.87 -0.69 2.25
N MET A 41 -11.64 -1.77 2.34
CA MET A 41 -11.75 -2.56 3.58
C MET A 41 -10.41 -3.23 3.93
N THR A 42 -9.71 -3.78 2.94
CA THR A 42 -8.37 -4.34 3.11
C THR A 42 -7.39 -3.29 3.61
N ILE A 43 -7.38 -2.10 3.00
CA ILE A 43 -6.53 -0.98 3.41
C ILE A 43 -6.86 -0.55 4.85
N SER A 44 -8.14 -0.42 5.18
CA SER A 44 -8.60 -0.10 6.54
C SER A 44 -8.17 -1.14 7.57
N ASN A 45 -8.26 -2.44 7.24
CA ASN A 45 -7.82 -3.51 8.13
C ASN A 45 -6.31 -3.47 8.38
N LEU A 46 -5.51 -3.14 7.36
CA LEU A 46 -4.06 -2.99 7.47
C LEU A 46 -3.69 -1.80 8.36
N ARG A 47 -4.32 -0.63 8.14
CA ARG A 47 -4.13 0.58 8.97
C ARG A 47 -4.46 0.35 10.44
N ASN A 48 -5.59 -0.31 10.69
CA ASN A 48 -6.06 -0.60 12.02
C ASN A 48 -5.39 -1.85 12.64
N LYS A 49 -4.34 -2.39 12.00
CA LYS A 49 -3.58 -3.56 12.47
C LYS A 49 -4.45 -4.80 12.73
N LYS A 50 -5.64 -4.89 12.12
CA LYS A 50 -6.50 -6.08 12.13
C LYS A 50 -5.91 -7.20 11.29
N THR A 51 -5.04 -6.84 10.34
CA THR A 51 -4.25 -7.77 9.53
C THR A 51 -2.84 -7.24 9.44
N THR A 52 -1.84 -8.13 9.50
CA THR A 52 -0.43 -7.76 9.38
C THR A 52 0.03 -7.84 7.92
N LEU A 53 1.03 -7.04 7.55
CA LEU A 53 1.63 -7.11 6.21
C LEU A 53 2.16 -8.52 5.89
N GLY A 54 2.73 -9.23 6.88
CA GLY A 54 3.22 -10.60 6.69
C GLY A 54 2.14 -11.64 6.37
N ASN A 55 0.90 -11.40 6.77
CA ASN A 55 -0.25 -12.31 6.52
C ASN A 55 -1.12 -11.83 5.35
N THR A 56 -0.68 -10.80 4.63
CA THR A 56 -1.41 -10.22 3.50
C THR A 56 -0.98 -10.92 2.21
N LYS A 57 -1.91 -11.08 1.26
CA LYS A 57 -1.60 -11.65 -0.05
C LYS A 57 -0.51 -10.84 -0.75
N PHE A 58 0.42 -11.54 -1.40
CA PHE A 58 1.53 -10.90 -2.10
C PHE A 58 1.06 -9.85 -3.12
N GLU A 59 0.05 -10.17 -3.94
CA GLU A 59 -0.54 -9.24 -4.94
C GLU A 59 -1.02 -7.93 -4.32
N THR A 60 -1.57 -7.98 -3.10
CA THR A 60 -2.01 -6.78 -2.38
C THR A 60 -0.81 -5.95 -1.91
N LEU A 61 0.23 -6.59 -1.39
CA LEU A 61 1.46 -5.90 -0.99
C LEU A 61 2.18 -5.28 -2.18
N GLU A 62 2.27 -6.01 -3.29
CA GLU A 62 2.88 -5.55 -4.53
C GLU A 62 2.12 -4.34 -5.10
N GLY A 63 0.79 -4.39 -5.13
CA GLY A 63 -0.04 -3.27 -5.54
C GLY A 63 0.18 -2.03 -4.69
N LEU A 64 0.11 -2.16 -3.36
CA LEU A 64 0.34 -1.06 -2.42
C LEU A 64 1.77 -0.51 -2.55
N TYR A 65 2.76 -1.37 -2.74
CA TYR A 65 4.14 -0.96 -2.95
C TYR A 65 4.31 -0.18 -4.26
N HIS A 66 3.71 -0.64 -5.35
CA HIS A 66 3.73 0.05 -6.63
C HIS A 66 3.08 1.44 -6.52
N PHE A 67 1.90 1.53 -5.88
CA PHE A 67 1.25 2.80 -5.60
C PHE A 67 2.16 3.75 -4.83
N ALA A 68 2.77 3.26 -3.75
CA ALA A 68 3.67 4.04 -2.90
C ALA A 68 4.88 4.56 -3.69
N LYS A 69 5.51 3.73 -4.52
CA LYS A 69 6.67 4.13 -5.34
C LYS A 69 6.31 5.17 -6.40
N THR A 70 5.13 5.07 -7.02
CA THR A 70 4.66 6.06 -7.98
C THR A 70 4.44 7.42 -7.33
N HIS A 71 3.96 7.46 -6.08
CA HIS A 71 3.73 8.71 -5.35
C HIS A 71 4.94 9.22 -4.55
N GLU A 72 5.88 8.36 -4.16
CA GLU A 72 7.19 8.78 -3.61
C GLU A 72 7.99 9.60 -4.63
N ASN A 73 7.81 9.35 -5.93
CA ASN A 73 8.51 10.08 -6.99
C ASN A 73 7.85 11.43 -7.33
N ILE A 74 6.55 11.60 -7.09
CA ILE A 74 5.82 12.85 -7.36
C ILE A 74 6.20 13.96 -6.36
N ASN A 75 6.60 13.61 -5.13
CA ASN A 75 7.03 14.57 -4.11
C ASN A 75 8.53 14.95 -4.18
N LYS A 76 9.24 14.60 -5.27
CA LYS A 76 10.66 14.93 -5.47
C LYS A 76 10.92 15.97 -6.57
N GLU A 77 9.89 16.52 -7.20
CA GLU A 77 9.99 17.62 -8.18
C GLU A 77 9.59 18.97 -7.57
#